data_AF-A0A210PDM1-F1
#
_entry.id   AF-A0A210PDM1-F1
#
_cell.length_a   1.000
_cell.length_b   1.000
_cell.length_c   1.000
_cell.angle_alpha   90.00
_cell.angle_beta   90.00
_cell.angle_gamma   90.00
#
_symmetry.space_group_name_H-M   'P 1'
#
loop_
_entity.id
_entity.type
_entity.pdbx_description
1 polymer ?
#
loop_
_entity_poly.entity_id
_entity_poly.type
_entity_poly.pdbx_seq_one_letter_code
_entity_poly.pdbx_strand_id
1 'polypeptide(L)'
;MCTSEDTESNFTPLNLHHFQYNHKYRMFYCGVEKSGSTFWRRLLQQIDRNVIISPYNIRPENGLLNYKNLGNETMEELGDILKFSIKFMVARDPYTRLLSGYIDKLYSPNVYFWDSVGEHIVRTVRPNATMKSKTCGHDVTFLEFVKYVIKAQTTGEKKDSHFIPAVEICHPCKVKFDIISHMETLKFDTRYILETFNLRSYLSVIEGPSFNMLNDTIYDAAQAFVIMRTDMRRCVNVHTALLRVWKKLQIKGIVSLDTACPFKKDEVLDLTIDDLTSVIRKAFDSASLSMLQSQRKSLFLQYYRQIPLVVLRKLADVFKKDFDYFGYDQFPDILFKRTNED
;
A
#
# COMPACT_ATOMS: atom_id res chain seq x y z
N MET A 1 -16.67 -15.59 7.03
CA MET A 1 -17.66 -15.21 8.06
C MET A 1 -17.00 -15.16 9.43
N CYS A 2 -17.39 -14.21 10.27
CA CYS A 2 -16.89 -14.08 11.64
C CYS A 2 -17.28 -15.29 12.49
N THR A 3 -16.33 -15.82 13.26
CA THR A 3 -16.55 -16.93 14.19
C THR A 3 -16.81 -16.41 15.61
N SER A 4 -17.35 -17.24 16.51
CA SER A 4 -17.53 -16.88 17.93
C SER A 4 -16.20 -16.50 18.61
N GLU A 5 -15.11 -17.18 18.23
CA GLU A 5 -13.75 -16.86 18.69
C GLU A 5 -13.29 -15.45 18.25
N ASP A 6 -13.72 -14.99 17.07
CA ASP A 6 -13.40 -13.63 16.59
C ASP A 6 -14.10 -12.53 17.43
N THR A 7 -15.17 -12.88 18.15
CA THR A 7 -15.97 -11.96 18.98
C THR A 7 -15.62 -11.96 20.47
N GLU A 8 -15.04 -13.04 21.00
CA GLU A 8 -14.81 -13.23 22.44
C GLU A 8 -13.45 -12.74 22.95
N SER A 9 -12.46 -12.49 22.08
CA SER A 9 -11.16 -11.97 22.55
C SER A 9 -11.28 -10.53 23.05
N ASN A 10 -10.93 -10.31 24.33
CA ASN A 10 -10.91 -9.01 25.01
C ASN A 10 -10.32 -7.88 24.14
N PHE A 11 -10.83 -6.67 24.32
CA PHE A 11 -10.56 -5.46 23.52
C PHE A 11 -9.10 -4.95 23.53
N THR A 12 -8.13 -5.73 23.98
CA THR A 12 -6.71 -5.33 24.10
C THR A 12 -5.79 -6.00 23.08
N PRO A 13 -4.94 -5.20 22.41
CA PRO A 13 -5.26 -3.91 21.85
C PRO A 13 -5.66 -4.11 20.39
N LEU A 14 -6.88 -3.68 20.03
CA LEU A 14 -7.08 -3.25 18.65
C LEU A 14 -5.88 -2.37 18.27
N ASN A 15 -5.30 -2.56 17.10
CA ASN A 15 -4.19 -1.72 16.67
C ASN A 15 -4.74 -0.33 16.34
N LEU A 16 -4.99 0.47 17.38
CA LEU A 16 -5.68 1.76 17.33
C LEU A 16 -4.91 2.78 16.47
N HIS A 17 -3.62 2.54 16.20
CA HIS A 17 -2.82 3.33 15.26
C HIS A 17 -3.35 3.30 13.82
N HIS A 18 -4.19 2.33 13.46
CA HIS A 18 -4.89 2.29 12.18
C HIS A 18 -6.25 2.99 12.21
N PHE A 19 -6.76 3.35 13.39
CA PHE A 19 -8.06 3.99 13.55
C PHE A 19 -7.95 5.49 13.73
N GLN A 20 -8.86 6.19 13.07
CA GLN A 20 -8.95 7.64 13.09
C GLN A 20 -10.37 8.04 13.39
N TYR A 21 -10.51 9.02 14.28
CA TYR A 21 -11.82 9.51 14.68
C TYR A 21 -11.88 11.03 14.54
N ASN A 22 -12.85 11.50 13.75
CA ASN A 22 -13.20 12.91 13.68
C ASN A 22 -14.38 13.17 14.63
N HIS A 23 -14.14 13.93 15.71
CA HIS A 23 -15.17 14.23 16.71
C HIS A 23 -16.32 15.08 16.16
N LYS A 24 -16.03 16.02 15.24
CA LYS A 24 -17.02 16.98 14.70
C LYS A 24 -18.10 16.30 13.88
N TYR A 25 -17.72 15.34 13.05
CA TYR A 25 -18.59 14.62 12.12
C TYR A 25 -18.90 13.19 12.59
N ARG A 26 -18.33 12.77 13.73
CA ARG A 26 -18.40 11.39 14.27
C ARG A 26 -18.03 10.36 13.20
N MET A 27 -16.97 10.66 12.43
CA MET A 27 -16.44 9.77 11.40
C MET A 27 -15.39 8.87 12.03
N PHE A 28 -15.57 7.56 11.93
CA PHE A 28 -14.55 6.59 12.31
C PHE A 28 -14.00 5.91 11.06
N TYR A 29 -12.68 5.95 10.88
CA TYR A 29 -12.00 5.38 9.73
C TYR A 29 -10.95 4.35 10.16
N CYS A 30 -10.97 3.16 9.56
CA CYS A 30 -9.84 2.24 9.63
C CYS A 30 -8.98 2.25 8.37
N GLY A 31 -7.71 2.63 8.53
CA GLY A 31 -6.70 2.68 7.48
C GLY A 31 -5.97 1.36 7.28
N VAL A 32 -6.46 0.56 6.32
CA VAL A 32 -5.73 -0.62 5.80
C VAL A 32 -4.58 -0.17 4.90
N GLU A 33 -3.36 -0.59 5.25
CA GLU A 33 -2.20 -0.22 4.45
C GLU A 33 -2.27 -0.79 3.03
N LYS A 34 -1.83 0.04 2.08
CA LYS A 34 -1.88 -0.21 0.62
C LYS A 34 -3.29 -0.29 0.01
N SER A 35 -4.30 0.17 0.74
CA SER A 35 -5.71 0.30 0.30
C SER A 35 -6.17 1.77 0.30
N GLY A 36 -5.34 2.70 -0.16
CA GLY A 36 -5.68 4.13 -0.16
C GLY A 36 -5.59 4.82 1.20
N SER A 37 -4.96 4.17 2.19
CA SER A 37 -4.78 4.71 3.56
C SER A 37 -4.22 6.13 3.57
N THR A 38 -3.12 6.38 2.85
CA THR A 38 -2.50 7.72 2.76
C THR A 38 -3.45 8.79 2.26
N PHE A 39 -4.28 8.48 1.24
CA PHE A 39 -5.25 9.43 0.69
C PHE A 39 -6.30 9.81 1.73
N TRP A 40 -6.94 8.84 2.36
CA TRP A 40 -7.97 9.08 3.38
C TRP A 40 -7.41 9.77 4.61
N ARG A 41 -6.20 9.41 5.05
CA ARG A 41 -5.50 10.09 6.15
C ARG A 41 -5.35 11.60 5.86
N ARG A 42 -4.85 11.94 4.67
CA ARG A 42 -4.69 13.35 4.23
C ARG A 42 -6.03 14.07 4.08
N LEU A 43 -7.06 13.41 3.55
CA LEU A 43 -8.40 13.98 3.40
C LEU A 43 -9.07 14.24 4.75
N LEU A 44 -8.96 13.32 5.71
CA LEU A 44 -9.50 13.52 7.07
C LEU A 44 -8.80 14.67 7.79
N GLN A 45 -7.47 14.81 7.64
CA GLN A 45 -6.72 15.95 8.17
C GLN A 45 -7.22 17.29 7.60
N GLN A 46 -7.59 17.32 6.33
CA GLN A 46 -8.16 18.50 5.70
C GLN A 46 -9.54 18.83 6.24
N ILE A 47 -10.36 17.81 6.43
CA ILE A 47 -11.69 17.93 7.05
C ILE A 47 -11.56 18.46 8.49
N ASP A 48 -10.62 17.95 9.28
CA ASP A 48 -10.34 18.41 10.65
C ASP A 48 -9.94 19.90 10.69
N ARG A 49 -9.13 20.32 9.72
CA ARG A 49 -8.63 21.71 9.62
C ARG A 49 -9.60 22.65 8.91
N ASN A 50 -10.69 22.13 8.36
CA ASN A 50 -11.62 22.87 7.52
C ASN A 50 -10.91 23.53 6.30
N VAL A 51 -10.01 22.80 5.65
CA VAL A 51 -9.22 23.27 4.50
C VAL A 51 -9.55 22.44 3.27
N ILE A 52 -9.98 23.10 2.18
CA ILE A 52 -10.30 22.44 0.91
C ILE A 52 -9.14 22.66 -0.07
N ILE A 53 -8.14 21.80 0.01
CA ILE A 53 -7.03 21.72 -0.95
C ILE A 53 -6.86 20.26 -1.39
N SER A 54 -6.05 19.98 -2.40
CA SER A 54 -5.73 18.59 -2.75
C SER A 54 -5.02 17.87 -1.58
N PRO A 55 -5.45 16.66 -1.14
CA PRO A 55 -4.78 15.84 -0.14
C PRO A 55 -3.33 15.61 -0.51
N TYR A 56 -3.06 15.49 -1.81
CA TYR A 56 -1.72 15.30 -2.38
C TYR A 56 -0.81 16.54 -2.26
N ASN A 57 -1.35 17.72 -1.90
CA ASN A 57 -0.52 18.89 -1.57
C ASN A 57 0.02 18.82 -0.14
N ILE A 58 -0.50 17.90 0.70
CA ILE A 58 0.03 17.62 2.03
C ILE A 58 1.08 16.52 1.88
N ARG A 59 2.35 16.87 2.14
CA ARG A 59 3.45 15.89 2.13
C ARG A 59 3.11 14.72 3.05
N PRO A 60 3.41 13.45 2.68
CA PRO A 60 3.06 12.30 3.50
C PRO A 60 3.61 12.37 4.93
N GLU A 61 4.81 12.92 5.10
CA GLU A 61 5.42 13.22 6.41
C GLU A 61 4.58 14.18 7.27
N ASN A 62 4.03 15.24 6.66
CA ASN A 62 3.18 16.25 7.31
C ASN A 62 1.70 15.85 7.37
N GLY A 63 1.35 14.77 6.66
CA GLY A 63 0.32 13.86 7.06
C GLY A 63 0.67 13.41 8.47
N LEU A 64 1.27 12.26 8.67
CA LEU A 64 1.44 11.58 9.97
C LEU A 64 1.72 12.45 11.24
N LEU A 65 2.42 13.59 11.13
CA LEU A 65 2.81 14.51 12.22
C LEU A 65 1.70 15.27 12.98
N ASN A 66 0.45 15.34 12.50
CA ASN A 66 -0.63 16.08 13.18
C ASN A 66 -1.88 15.24 13.51
N TYR A 67 -1.70 13.94 13.73
CA TYR A 67 -2.79 12.96 13.74
C TYR A 67 -3.08 12.52 15.17
N LYS A 68 -4.32 12.71 15.62
CA LYS A 68 -4.85 11.98 16.78
C LYS A 68 -5.36 10.63 16.29
N ASN A 69 -4.44 9.68 16.08
CA ASN A 69 -4.88 8.27 16.05
C ASN A 69 -5.54 7.96 17.39
N LEU A 70 -6.53 7.08 17.38
CA LEU A 70 -7.02 6.54 18.64
C LEU A 70 -5.86 5.85 19.37
N GLY A 71 -5.86 5.92 20.70
CA GLY A 71 -4.79 5.39 21.54
C GLY A 71 -4.67 6.04 22.91
N ASN A 72 -5.25 7.24 23.10
CA ASN A 72 -5.24 7.94 24.38
C ASN A 72 -6.62 7.97 25.07
N GLU A 73 -7.64 7.47 24.38
CA GLU A 73 -9.02 7.39 24.86
C GLU A 73 -9.19 6.27 25.90
N THR A 74 -10.03 6.54 26.90
CA THR A 74 -10.48 5.54 27.86
C THR A 74 -11.34 4.47 27.18
N MET A 75 -11.50 3.31 27.82
CA MET A 75 -12.35 2.24 27.29
C MET A 75 -13.83 2.66 27.15
N GLU A 76 -14.30 3.55 28.02
CA GLU A 76 -15.65 4.13 27.94
C GLU A 76 -15.77 5.03 26.72
N GLU A 77 -14.83 5.96 26.51
CA GLU A 77 -14.77 6.82 25.32
C GLU A 77 -14.68 6.00 24.03
N LEU A 78 -13.87 4.93 24.00
CA LEU A 78 -13.80 4.03 22.85
C LEU A 78 -15.14 3.32 22.60
N GLY A 79 -15.83 2.89 23.66
CA GLY A 79 -17.16 2.30 23.58
C GLY A 79 -18.17 3.27 22.96
N ASP A 80 -18.16 4.52 23.41
CA ASP A 80 -19.02 5.58 22.88
C ASP A 80 -18.69 5.93 21.43
N ILE A 81 -17.40 6.07 21.09
CA ILE A 81 -16.95 6.30 19.72
C ILE A 81 -17.46 5.20 18.81
N LEU A 82 -17.27 3.93 19.17
CA LEU A 82 -17.71 2.80 18.34
C LEU A 82 -19.23 2.74 18.20
N LYS A 83 -19.97 3.09 19.26
CA LYS A 83 -21.43 3.07 19.29
C LYS A 83 -22.08 4.21 18.50
N PHE A 84 -21.51 5.41 18.55
CA PHE A 84 -22.17 6.64 18.05
C PHE A 84 -21.52 7.24 16.80
N SER A 85 -20.50 6.59 16.22
CA SER A 85 -19.88 6.97 14.96
C SER A 85 -20.45 6.21 13.77
N ILE A 86 -20.35 6.81 12.58
CA ILE A 86 -20.42 6.07 11.32
C ILE A 86 -19.00 5.62 10.98
N LYS A 87 -18.84 4.30 10.82
CA LYS A 87 -17.54 3.62 10.67
C LYS A 87 -17.35 3.19 9.23
N PHE A 88 -16.19 3.52 8.66
CA PHE A 88 -15.86 3.06 7.31
C PHE A 88 -14.42 2.57 7.19
N MET A 89 -14.19 1.73 6.18
CA MET A 89 -12.86 1.25 5.79
C MET A 89 -12.77 1.06 4.28
N VAL A 90 -11.55 0.93 3.78
CA VAL A 90 -11.29 0.59 2.37
C VAL A 90 -10.58 -0.76 2.28
N ALA A 91 -11.21 -1.70 1.60
CA ALA A 91 -10.66 -3.00 1.28
C ALA A 91 -9.98 -3.00 -0.10
N ARG A 92 -9.07 -3.94 -0.31
CA ARG A 92 -8.39 -4.17 -1.59
C ARG A 92 -8.15 -5.65 -1.78
N ASP A 93 -8.25 -6.12 -3.02
CA ASP A 93 -7.89 -7.49 -3.38
C ASP A 93 -6.51 -7.87 -2.77
N PRO A 94 -6.42 -8.96 -1.98
CA PRO A 94 -5.19 -9.34 -1.30
C PRO A 94 -3.98 -9.50 -2.22
N TYR A 95 -4.15 -10.04 -3.43
CA TYR A 95 -3.04 -10.22 -4.37
C TYR A 95 -2.50 -8.88 -4.86
N THR A 96 -3.37 -7.98 -5.32
CA THR A 96 -2.92 -6.65 -5.76
C THR A 96 -2.35 -5.82 -4.62
N ARG A 97 -2.86 -5.99 -3.39
CA ARG A 97 -2.38 -5.30 -2.19
C ARG A 97 -0.96 -5.76 -1.82
N LEU A 98 -0.71 -7.07 -1.82
CA LEU A 98 0.61 -7.64 -1.52
C LEU A 98 1.67 -7.24 -2.54
N LEU A 99 1.35 -7.30 -3.84
CA LEU A 99 2.28 -6.81 -4.87
C LEU A 99 2.57 -5.32 -4.69
N SER A 100 1.54 -4.52 -4.38
CA SER A 100 1.73 -3.10 -4.09
C SER A 100 2.62 -2.86 -2.87
N GLY A 101 2.50 -3.68 -1.82
CA GLY A 101 3.35 -3.65 -0.64
C GLY A 101 4.80 -4.01 -0.98
N TYR A 102 5.03 -5.15 -1.62
CA TYR A 102 6.37 -5.59 -2.02
C TYR A 102 7.09 -4.55 -2.88
N ILE A 103 6.42 -4.05 -3.92
CA ILE A 103 7.02 -3.10 -4.86
C ILE A 103 7.40 -1.80 -4.16
N ASP A 104 6.57 -1.33 -3.24
CA ASP A 104 6.77 -0.07 -2.52
C ASP A 104 7.83 -0.15 -1.43
N LYS A 105 7.87 -1.27 -0.70
CA LYS A 105 8.68 -1.42 0.52
C LYS A 105 9.98 -2.17 0.33
N LEU A 106 10.03 -3.16 -0.56
CA LEU A 106 11.18 -4.06 -0.67
C LEU A 106 11.87 -4.00 -2.03
N TYR A 107 11.12 -3.91 -3.13
CA TYR A 107 11.73 -3.82 -4.46
C TYR A 107 12.33 -2.44 -4.72
N SER A 108 11.50 -1.41 -4.50
CA SER A 108 11.91 -0.02 -4.67
C SER A 108 12.89 0.35 -3.58
N PRO A 109 13.79 1.31 -3.85
CA PRO A 109 14.74 1.74 -2.84
C PRO A 109 14.08 2.28 -1.59
N ASN A 110 14.29 1.56 -0.48
CA ASN A 110 13.75 1.90 0.83
C ASN A 110 14.65 1.29 1.91
N VAL A 111 15.65 2.05 2.32
CA VAL A 111 16.73 1.58 3.21
C VAL A 111 16.17 1.10 4.56
N TYR A 112 15.14 1.77 5.07
CA TYR A 112 14.48 1.38 6.32
C TYR A 112 13.87 -0.02 6.26
N PHE A 113 13.09 -0.31 5.20
CA PHE A 113 12.48 -1.63 5.03
C PHE A 113 13.50 -2.69 4.63
N TRP A 114 14.57 -2.31 3.94
CA TRP A 114 15.68 -3.19 3.62
C TRP A 114 16.42 -3.66 4.88
N ASP A 115 16.74 -2.76 5.80
CA ASP A 115 17.46 -3.07 7.04
C ASP A 115 16.61 -3.82 8.08
N SER A 116 15.30 -3.70 7.98
CA SER A 116 14.37 -4.40 8.87
C SER A 116 13.83 -5.67 8.21
N VAL A 117 12.76 -5.53 7.42
CA VAL A 117 12.04 -6.65 6.82
C VAL A 117 12.91 -7.38 5.80
N GLY A 118 13.63 -6.66 4.94
CA GLY A 118 14.46 -7.25 3.88
C GLY A 118 15.54 -8.17 4.43
N GLU A 119 16.32 -7.66 5.39
CA GLU A 119 17.33 -8.42 6.13
C GLU A 119 16.74 -9.67 6.80
N HIS A 120 15.59 -9.53 7.47
CA HIS A 120 14.91 -10.65 8.10
C HIS A 120 14.50 -11.72 7.08
N ILE A 121 13.93 -11.32 5.94
CA ILE A 121 13.55 -12.24 4.87
C ILE A 121 14.79 -12.98 4.35
N VAL A 122 15.86 -12.27 4.02
CA VAL A 122 17.08 -12.89 3.49
C VAL A 122 17.66 -13.90 4.49
N ARG A 123 17.70 -13.57 5.78
CA ARG A 123 18.27 -14.47 6.79
C ARG A 123 17.43 -15.71 7.07
N THR A 124 16.11 -15.62 6.92
CA THR A 124 15.19 -16.69 7.34
C THR A 124 14.62 -17.51 6.20
N VAL A 125 14.61 -16.97 4.98
CA VAL A 125 14.00 -17.61 3.79
C VAL A 125 15.03 -18.02 2.75
N ARG A 126 16.16 -17.30 2.62
CA ARG A 126 17.17 -17.56 1.58
C ARG A 126 18.28 -18.49 2.10
N PRO A 127 18.37 -19.74 1.60
CA PRO A 127 19.51 -20.61 1.93
C PRO A 127 20.80 -20.04 1.34
N ASN A 128 21.91 -20.18 2.06
CA ASN A 128 23.25 -19.78 1.61
C ASN A 128 23.37 -18.31 1.14
N ALA A 129 22.61 -17.40 1.75
CA ALA A 129 22.70 -15.97 1.42
C ALA A 129 24.09 -15.39 1.70
N THR A 130 24.59 -14.56 0.77
CA THR A 130 25.85 -13.82 0.94
C THR A 130 25.78 -12.89 2.14
N MET A 131 26.93 -12.55 2.73
CA MET A 131 26.97 -11.59 3.84
C MET A 131 26.36 -10.24 3.44
N LYS A 132 26.66 -9.77 2.21
CA LYS A 132 26.08 -8.54 1.66
C LYS A 132 24.56 -8.60 1.61
N SER A 133 23.97 -9.67 1.11
CA SER A 133 22.50 -9.80 1.08
C SER A 133 21.91 -9.82 2.50
N LYS A 134 22.57 -10.50 3.45
CA LYS A 134 22.14 -10.61 4.85
C LYS A 134 22.21 -9.29 5.63
N THR A 135 23.07 -8.35 5.24
CA THR A 135 23.20 -7.04 5.89
C THR A 135 22.45 -5.94 5.15
N CYS A 136 22.15 -6.15 3.87
CA CYS A 136 21.51 -5.12 3.06
C CYS A 136 20.03 -5.36 2.82
N GLY A 137 19.52 -6.60 2.76
CA GLY A 137 18.11 -6.91 2.49
C GLY A 137 17.52 -6.39 1.16
N HIS A 138 18.31 -5.67 0.36
CA HIS A 138 17.90 -4.94 -0.85
C HIS A 138 17.53 -5.83 -2.03
N ASP A 139 17.85 -7.12 -2.00
CA ASP A 139 17.74 -8.04 -3.13
C ASP A 139 16.68 -9.14 -2.88
N VAL A 140 15.71 -8.88 -1.99
CA VAL A 140 14.57 -9.79 -1.76
C VAL A 140 13.73 -9.95 -3.03
N THR A 141 13.55 -11.20 -3.46
CA THR A 141 12.69 -11.55 -4.58
C THR A 141 11.22 -11.60 -4.16
N PHE A 142 10.30 -11.53 -5.13
CA PHE A 142 8.86 -11.62 -4.82
C PHE A 142 8.47 -12.97 -4.21
N LEU A 143 9.11 -14.07 -4.65
CA LEU A 143 8.88 -15.39 -4.06
C LEU A 143 9.32 -15.47 -2.59
N GLU A 144 10.48 -14.90 -2.25
CA GLU A 144 10.95 -14.85 -0.86
C GLU A 144 10.03 -14.00 0.01
N PHE A 145 9.56 -12.87 -0.52
CA PHE A 145 8.56 -12.04 0.14
C PHE A 145 7.27 -12.83 0.42
N VAL A 146 6.71 -13.53 -0.57
CA VAL A 146 5.49 -14.35 -0.38
C VAL A 146 5.69 -15.43 0.68
N LYS A 147 6.83 -16.12 0.67
CA LYS A 147 7.17 -17.12 1.69
C LYS A 147 7.25 -16.49 3.08
N TYR A 148 7.83 -15.30 3.20
CA TYR A 148 7.87 -14.56 4.46
C TYR A 148 6.47 -14.19 4.95
N VAL A 149 5.58 -13.68 4.08
CA VAL A 149 4.20 -13.34 4.47
C VAL A 149 3.47 -14.55 5.03
N ILE A 150 3.58 -15.71 4.35
CA ILE A 150 3.01 -16.97 4.83
C ILE A 150 3.59 -17.32 6.20
N LYS A 151 4.93 -17.32 6.33
CA LYS A 151 5.60 -17.67 7.58
C LYS A 151 5.17 -16.76 8.72
N ALA A 152 5.24 -15.44 8.53
CA ALA A 152 4.86 -14.44 9.51
C ALA A 152 3.40 -14.60 9.97
N GLN A 153 2.48 -14.93 9.06
CA GLN A 153 1.11 -15.21 9.47
C GLN A 153 0.99 -16.50 10.28
N THR A 154 1.65 -17.57 9.85
CA THR A 154 1.54 -18.88 10.51
C THR A 154 2.23 -18.93 11.87
N THR A 155 3.33 -18.18 12.08
CA THR A 155 4.09 -18.20 13.33
C THR A 155 3.75 -17.05 14.28
N GLY A 156 3.12 -15.99 13.79
CA GLY A 156 2.88 -14.77 14.58
C GLY A 156 4.08 -13.83 14.65
N GLU A 157 5.24 -14.21 14.11
CA GLU A 157 6.48 -13.47 14.27
C GLU A 157 6.71 -12.44 13.17
N LYS A 158 7.27 -11.27 13.55
CA LYS A 158 7.73 -10.22 12.61
C LYS A 158 6.70 -9.83 11.55
N LYS A 159 5.42 -9.80 11.95
CA LYS A 159 4.34 -9.25 11.14
C LYS A 159 4.57 -7.76 10.86
N ASP A 160 4.20 -7.33 9.66
CA ASP A 160 4.23 -5.93 9.23
C ASP A 160 2.84 -5.53 8.72
N SER A 161 2.34 -4.37 9.15
CA SER A 161 0.99 -3.90 8.83
C SER A 161 0.75 -3.70 7.34
N HIS A 162 1.79 -3.55 6.52
CA HIS A 162 1.67 -3.45 5.06
C HIS A 162 1.37 -4.81 4.40
N PHE A 163 1.63 -5.92 5.08
CA PHE A 163 1.58 -7.27 4.50
C PHE A 163 0.63 -8.24 5.20
N ILE A 164 0.07 -7.91 6.37
CA ILE A 164 -0.90 -8.77 7.07
C ILE A 164 -2.34 -8.57 6.55
N PRO A 165 -3.25 -9.54 6.70
CA PRO A 165 -4.66 -9.43 6.30
C PRO A 165 -5.36 -8.17 6.81
N ALA A 166 -6.24 -7.59 5.99
CA ALA A 166 -7.02 -6.41 6.34
C ALA A 166 -7.98 -6.68 7.51
N VAL A 167 -8.51 -7.92 7.63
CA VAL A 167 -9.30 -8.33 8.80
C VAL A 167 -8.50 -8.31 10.10
N GLU A 168 -7.17 -8.49 10.05
CA GLU A 168 -6.29 -8.42 11.22
C GLU A 168 -5.97 -6.96 11.59
N ILE A 169 -6.02 -6.04 10.63
CA ILE A 169 -5.79 -4.61 10.86
C ILE A 169 -7.04 -3.96 11.46
N CYS A 170 -8.20 -4.19 10.83
CA CYS A 170 -9.43 -3.46 11.17
C CYS A 170 -10.41 -4.24 12.04
N HIS A 171 -10.17 -5.54 12.27
CA HIS A 171 -11.03 -6.41 13.09
C HIS A 171 -12.54 -6.23 12.82
N PRO A 172 -13.02 -6.41 11.58
CA PRO A 172 -14.40 -6.09 11.23
C PRO A 172 -15.45 -6.99 11.90
N CYS A 173 -15.02 -8.09 12.51
CA CYS A 173 -15.87 -8.91 13.37
C CYS A 173 -16.16 -8.27 14.75
N LYS A 174 -15.27 -7.39 15.22
CA LYS A 174 -15.42 -6.62 16.47
C LYS A 174 -15.94 -5.22 16.21
N VAL A 175 -15.45 -4.59 15.14
CA VAL A 175 -15.86 -3.26 14.68
C VAL A 175 -16.84 -3.43 13.52
N LYS A 176 -18.14 -3.25 13.77
CA LYS A 176 -19.15 -3.30 12.72
C LYS A 176 -19.05 -2.06 11.84
N PHE A 177 -18.45 -2.18 10.67
CA PHE A 177 -18.34 -1.07 9.71
C PHE A 177 -19.68 -0.82 9.02
N ASP A 178 -20.09 0.43 8.96
CA ASP A 178 -21.29 0.89 8.27
C ASP A 178 -21.06 1.01 6.76
N ILE A 179 -19.81 1.29 6.35
CA ILE A 179 -19.41 1.42 4.94
C ILE A 179 -18.09 0.66 4.70
N ILE A 180 -18.10 -0.27 3.75
CA ILE A 180 -16.90 -0.96 3.27
C ILE A 180 -16.70 -0.57 1.81
N SER A 181 -15.70 0.27 1.55
CA SER A 181 -15.32 0.72 0.21
C SER A 181 -14.33 -0.25 -0.43
N HIS A 182 -14.36 -0.35 -1.76
CA HIS A 182 -13.41 -1.12 -2.54
C HIS A 182 -12.43 -0.20 -3.28
N MET A 183 -11.17 -0.61 -3.38
CA MET A 183 -10.16 0.15 -4.13
C MET A 183 -10.53 0.33 -5.61
N GLU A 184 -11.26 -0.63 -6.18
CA GLU A 184 -11.75 -0.62 -7.56
C GLU A 184 -12.80 0.47 -7.80
N THR A 185 -13.58 0.82 -6.77
CA THR A 185 -14.67 1.81 -6.80
C THR A 185 -14.37 3.05 -5.97
N LEU A 186 -13.13 3.20 -5.46
CA LEU A 186 -12.71 4.19 -4.47
C LEU A 186 -13.22 5.61 -4.76
N LYS A 187 -13.19 6.06 -6.02
CA LYS A 187 -13.67 7.41 -6.38
C LYS A 187 -15.17 7.58 -6.11
N PHE A 188 -15.98 6.60 -6.51
CA PHE A 188 -17.43 6.63 -6.31
C PHE A 188 -17.78 6.48 -4.83
N ASP A 189 -17.12 5.55 -4.14
CA ASP A 189 -17.33 5.32 -2.71
C ASP A 189 -16.91 6.52 -1.87
N THR A 190 -15.82 7.21 -2.25
CA THR A 190 -15.39 8.44 -1.57
C THR A 190 -16.45 9.54 -1.71
N ARG A 191 -17.08 9.69 -2.88
CA ARG A 191 -18.21 10.63 -3.05
C ARG A 191 -19.34 10.26 -2.10
N TYR A 192 -19.76 9.00 -2.09
CA TYR A 192 -20.85 8.52 -1.22
C TYR A 192 -20.55 8.77 0.27
N ILE A 193 -19.32 8.48 0.72
CA ILE A 193 -18.88 8.73 2.09
C ILE A 193 -18.95 10.23 2.41
N LEU A 194 -18.39 11.10 1.56
CA LEU A 194 -18.43 12.54 1.79
C LEU A 194 -19.86 13.09 1.84
N GLU A 195 -20.75 12.60 0.97
CA GLU A 195 -22.17 12.97 0.98
C GLU A 195 -22.89 12.50 2.25
N THR A 196 -22.58 11.30 2.74
CA THR A 196 -23.13 10.75 4.00
C THR A 196 -22.85 11.67 5.19
N PHE A 197 -21.68 12.32 5.21
CA PHE A 197 -21.29 13.25 6.26
C PHE A 197 -21.60 14.73 5.96
N ASN A 198 -22.39 15.02 4.92
CA ASN A 198 -22.70 16.39 4.46
C ASN A 198 -21.44 17.22 4.09
N LEU A 199 -20.38 16.56 3.61
CA LEU A 199 -19.10 17.16 3.22
C LEU A 199 -19.01 17.44 1.71
N ARG A 200 -20.12 17.86 1.09
CA ARG A 200 -20.19 18.09 -0.37
C ARG A 200 -19.16 19.10 -0.90
N SER A 201 -18.73 20.05 -0.07
CA SER A 201 -17.69 21.02 -0.44
C SER A 201 -16.34 20.36 -0.74
N TYR A 202 -16.06 19.17 -0.18
CA TYR A 202 -14.86 18.39 -0.43
C TYR A 202 -14.96 17.53 -1.71
N LEU A 203 -16.10 17.49 -2.41
CA LEU A 203 -16.20 16.76 -3.69
C LEU A 203 -15.27 17.32 -4.76
N SER A 204 -15.03 18.63 -4.74
CA SER A 204 -14.08 19.32 -5.62
C SER A 204 -12.65 18.71 -5.58
N VAL A 205 -12.27 18.14 -4.43
CA VAL A 205 -10.97 17.51 -4.22
C VAL A 205 -10.83 16.18 -4.97
N ILE A 206 -11.94 15.44 -5.12
CA ILE A 206 -11.98 14.13 -5.80
C ILE A 206 -12.49 14.22 -7.24
N GLU A 207 -13.13 15.34 -7.60
CA GLU A 207 -13.68 15.62 -8.93
C GLU A 207 -12.76 16.51 -9.77
N GLY A 208 -11.94 17.34 -9.14
CA GLY A 208 -11.01 18.22 -9.83
C GLY A 208 -9.78 17.50 -10.41
N PRO A 209 -8.92 18.21 -11.17
CA PRO A 209 -7.61 17.70 -11.63
C PRO A 209 -6.69 17.29 -10.45
N SER A 210 -7.09 17.60 -9.22
CA SER A 210 -6.50 17.18 -7.95
C SER A 210 -6.72 15.71 -7.58
N PHE A 211 -7.55 14.93 -8.29
CA PHE A 211 -7.52 13.47 -8.18
C PHE A 211 -6.34 12.83 -8.97
N ASN A 212 -5.28 13.59 -9.27
CA ASN A 212 -4.10 13.01 -9.89
C ASN A 212 -3.24 12.31 -8.83
N MET A 213 -3.71 11.14 -8.37
CA MET A 213 -2.89 10.11 -7.70
C MET A 213 -1.58 9.85 -8.47
N LEU A 214 -1.60 10.10 -9.78
CA LEU A 214 -0.44 10.15 -10.66
C LEU A 214 0.64 11.12 -10.18
N ASN A 215 0.30 12.39 -9.96
CA ASN A 215 1.27 13.43 -9.58
C ASN A 215 1.92 13.11 -8.24
N ASP A 216 1.11 12.68 -7.26
CA ASP A 216 1.59 12.24 -5.96
C ASP A 216 2.51 11.03 -6.10
N THR A 217 2.11 10.04 -6.90
CA THR A 217 2.94 8.84 -7.12
C THR A 217 4.27 9.18 -7.80
N ILE A 218 4.26 10.10 -8.76
CA ILE A 218 5.48 10.56 -9.45
C ILE A 218 6.38 11.30 -8.47
N TYR A 219 5.82 12.24 -7.70
CA TYR A 219 6.57 13.01 -6.72
C TYR A 219 7.14 12.11 -5.61
N ASP A 220 6.32 11.24 -5.01
CA ASP A 220 6.76 10.31 -3.96
C ASP A 220 7.90 9.40 -4.44
N ALA A 221 7.83 8.92 -5.69
CA ALA A 221 8.90 8.11 -6.27
C ALA A 221 10.20 8.89 -6.45
N ALA A 222 10.13 10.13 -6.95
CA ALA A 222 11.27 11.00 -7.13
C ALA A 222 11.87 11.45 -5.78
N GLN A 223 11.02 11.88 -4.85
CA GLN A 223 11.41 12.32 -3.51
C GLN A 223 12.09 11.19 -2.74
N ALA A 224 11.49 10.00 -2.69
CA ALA A 224 12.07 8.85 -1.98
C ALA A 224 13.46 8.50 -2.54
N PHE A 225 13.64 8.54 -3.86
CA PHE A 225 14.94 8.33 -4.47
C PHE A 225 15.95 9.40 -4.04
N VAL A 226 15.62 10.69 -4.22
CA VAL A 226 16.55 11.80 -3.94
C VAL A 226 16.95 11.84 -2.47
N ILE A 227 16.02 11.62 -1.55
CA ILE A 227 16.29 11.63 -0.10
C ILE A 227 17.20 10.46 0.28
N MET A 228 16.89 9.25 -0.18
CA MET A 228 17.57 8.04 0.30
C MET A 228 18.82 7.66 -0.51
N ARG A 229 19.12 8.34 -1.64
CA ARG A 229 20.17 7.91 -2.60
C ARG A 229 21.55 7.76 -1.98
N THR A 230 21.87 8.55 -0.95
CA THR A 230 23.15 8.50 -0.25
C THR A 230 23.24 7.23 0.59
N ASP A 231 22.19 6.93 1.36
CA ASP A 231 22.14 5.77 2.26
C ASP A 231 22.15 4.44 1.49
N MET A 232 21.54 4.41 0.32
CA MET A 232 21.49 3.22 -0.54
C MET A 232 22.87 2.78 -1.04
N ARG A 233 23.85 3.69 -1.14
CA ARG A 233 25.18 3.43 -1.75
C ARG A 233 25.91 2.26 -1.10
N ARG A 234 25.65 2.01 0.19
CA ARG A 234 26.26 0.88 0.92
C ARG A 234 25.81 -0.48 0.38
N CYS A 235 24.63 -0.55 -0.24
CA CYS A 235 24.01 -1.80 -0.69
C CYS A 235 23.94 -1.91 -2.20
N VAL A 236 23.53 -0.84 -2.88
CA VAL A 236 23.26 -0.83 -4.33
C VAL A 236 23.84 0.42 -4.97
N ASN A 237 24.32 0.29 -6.20
CA ASN A 237 24.74 1.46 -6.99
C ASN A 237 23.53 2.40 -7.22
N VAL A 238 23.75 3.72 -7.12
CA VAL A 238 22.67 4.72 -7.22
C VAL A 238 21.93 4.65 -8.55
N HIS A 239 22.63 4.39 -9.66
CA HIS A 239 22.00 4.20 -10.97
C HIS A 239 21.10 2.97 -10.98
N THR A 240 21.55 1.84 -10.40
CA THR A 240 20.73 0.63 -10.25
C THR A 240 19.50 0.89 -9.36
N ALA A 241 19.64 1.70 -8.30
CA ALA A 241 18.50 2.12 -7.49
C ALA A 241 17.50 2.95 -8.30
N LEU A 242 17.98 3.89 -9.13
CA LEU A 242 17.13 4.68 -10.02
C LEU A 242 16.41 3.80 -11.05
N LEU A 243 17.08 2.80 -11.63
CA LEU A 243 16.44 1.85 -12.54
C LEU A 243 15.30 1.06 -11.87
N ARG A 244 15.42 0.74 -10.57
CA ARG A 244 14.33 0.12 -9.80
C ARG A 244 13.17 1.08 -9.59
N VAL A 245 13.42 2.36 -9.36
CA VAL A 245 12.38 3.40 -9.31
C VAL A 245 11.68 3.52 -10.66
N TRP A 246 12.43 3.52 -11.76
CA TRP A 246 11.85 3.51 -13.11
C TRP A 246 10.96 2.28 -13.33
N LYS A 247 11.45 1.09 -12.96
CA LYS A 247 10.67 -0.15 -13.07
C LYS A 247 9.42 -0.14 -12.16
N LYS A 248 9.48 0.46 -10.96
CA LYS A 248 8.30 0.70 -10.11
C LYS A 248 7.22 1.46 -10.87
N LEU A 249 7.60 2.53 -11.57
CA LEU A 249 6.67 3.36 -12.35
C LEU A 249 6.09 2.60 -13.54
N GLN A 250 6.90 1.74 -14.19
CA GLN A 250 6.40 0.84 -15.23
C GLN A 250 5.39 -0.17 -14.68
N ILE A 251 5.66 -0.78 -13.51
CA ILE A 251 4.74 -1.72 -12.86
C ILE A 251 3.43 -1.02 -12.45
N LYS A 252 3.49 0.24 -12.03
CA LYS A 252 2.30 1.03 -11.72
C LYS A 252 1.50 1.48 -12.94
N GLY A 253 2.01 1.29 -14.16
CA GLY A 253 1.39 1.78 -15.39
C GLY A 253 1.48 3.30 -15.51
N ILE A 254 2.59 3.89 -15.08
CA ILE A 254 2.89 5.33 -15.24
C ILE A 254 3.88 5.56 -16.38
N VAL A 255 4.81 4.63 -16.57
CA VAL A 255 5.80 4.68 -17.65
C VAL A 255 5.65 3.45 -18.52
N SER A 256 5.74 3.60 -19.84
CA SER A 256 5.71 2.45 -20.76
C SER A 256 6.93 1.54 -20.53
N LEU A 257 6.76 0.22 -20.73
CA LEU A 257 7.88 -0.72 -20.80
C LEU A 257 8.86 -0.38 -21.93
N ASP A 258 8.38 0.24 -23.00
CA ASP A 258 9.18 0.64 -24.17
C ASP A 258 10.01 1.91 -23.90
N THR A 259 9.68 2.67 -22.84
CA THR A 259 10.43 3.85 -22.46
C THR A 259 11.56 3.47 -21.50
N ALA A 260 12.80 3.51 -21.99
CA ALA A 260 13.99 3.31 -21.16
C ALA A 260 14.22 4.49 -20.20
N CYS A 261 14.86 4.22 -19.07
CA CYS A 261 15.30 5.25 -18.14
C CYS A 261 16.38 6.12 -18.83
N PRO A 262 16.18 7.44 -19.00
CA PRO A 262 17.08 8.25 -19.81
C PRO A 262 18.37 8.68 -19.09
N PHE A 263 18.44 8.50 -17.77
CA PHE A 263 19.54 8.98 -16.94
C PHE A 263 20.76 8.06 -17.02
N LYS A 264 21.93 8.65 -17.29
CA LYS A 264 23.22 7.93 -17.29
C LYS A 264 23.78 7.80 -15.88
N LYS A 265 24.76 6.91 -15.71
CA LYS A 265 25.38 6.63 -14.39
C LYS A 265 25.99 7.86 -13.72
N ASP A 266 26.58 8.77 -14.48
CA ASP A 266 27.31 9.92 -13.95
C ASP A 266 26.38 11.08 -13.57
N GLU A 267 25.13 11.07 -14.04
CA GLU A 267 24.16 12.15 -13.83
C GLU A 267 23.32 11.93 -12.56
N VAL A 268 23.24 10.69 -12.04
CA VAL A 268 22.24 10.33 -11.02
C VAL A 268 22.47 10.94 -9.64
N LEU A 269 23.70 11.38 -9.35
CA LEU A 269 24.05 11.91 -8.03
C LEU A 269 23.56 13.34 -7.81
N ASP A 270 23.35 14.09 -8.88
CA ASP A 270 22.97 15.51 -8.83
C ASP A 270 21.49 15.73 -9.18
N LEU A 271 20.78 14.67 -9.60
CA LEU A 271 19.35 14.76 -9.95
C LEU A 271 18.52 15.37 -8.83
N THR A 272 17.76 16.40 -9.16
CA THR A 272 16.77 16.97 -8.26
C THR A 272 15.44 16.22 -8.36
N ILE A 273 14.53 16.50 -7.42
CA ILE A 273 13.15 15.99 -7.49
C ILE A 273 12.47 16.52 -8.76
N ASP A 274 12.70 17.78 -9.12
CA ASP A 274 12.08 18.41 -10.27
C ASP A 274 12.58 17.81 -11.60
N ASP A 275 13.87 17.51 -11.71
CA ASP A 275 14.44 16.82 -12.88
C ASP A 275 13.75 15.47 -13.11
N LEU A 276 13.64 14.66 -12.06
CA LEU A 276 13.02 13.34 -12.11
C LEU A 276 11.52 13.44 -12.43
N THR A 277 10.79 14.29 -11.71
CA THR A 277 9.34 14.40 -11.92
C THR A 277 9.01 14.93 -13.32
N SER A 278 9.79 15.88 -13.86
CA SER A 278 9.63 16.40 -15.22
C SER A 278 9.81 15.30 -16.28
N VAL A 279 10.86 14.48 -16.14
CA VAL A 279 11.12 13.37 -17.06
C VAL A 279 10.03 12.30 -16.98
N ILE A 280 9.59 11.95 -15.77
CA ILE A 280 8.53 10.94 -15.59
C ILE A 280 7.20 11.42 -16.18
N ARG A 281 6.87 12.72 -16.04
CA ARG A 281 5.67 13.32 -16.66
C ARG A 281 5.71 13.20 -18.18
N LYS A 282 6.82 13.60 -18.80
CA LYS A 282 7.01 13.45 -20.26
C LYS A 282 6.86 11.99 -20.72
N ALA A 283 7.36 11.04 -19.93
CA ALA A 283 7.23 9.62 -20.22
C ALA A 283 5.80 9.08 -20.04
N PHE A 284 4.99 9.68 -19.16
CA PHE A 284 3.58 9.37 -19.03
C PHE A 284 2.77 9.93 -20.20
N ASP A 285 3.00 11.19 -20.55
CA ASP A 285 2.27 11.90 -21.61
C ASP A 285 2.52 11.29 -23.01
N SER A 286 3.64 10.57 -23.19
CA SER A 286 3.96 9.89 -24.45
C SER A 286 3.33 8.51 -24.61
N ALA A 287 2.65 7.99 -23.59
CA ALA A 287 2.11 6.63 -23.58
C ALA A 287 0.57 6.61 -23.62
N SER A 288 -0.01 5.63 -24.31
CA SER A 288 -1.46 5.41 -24.31
C SER A 288 -1.94 4.84 -22.97
N LEU A 289 -3.03 5.39 -22.42
CA LEU A 289 -3.64 4.89 -21.19
C LEU A 289 -4.08 3.42 -21.28
N SER A 290 -4.62 2.98 -22.43
CA SER A 290 -5.04 1.59 -22.63
C SER A 290 -3.84 0.63 -22.60
N MET A 291 -2.72 1.07 -23.17
CA MET A 291 -1.46 0.33 -23.15
C MET A 291 -0.91 0.22 -21.72
N LEU A 292 -0.88 1.33 -20.97
CA LEU A 292 -0.42 1.35 -19.58
C LEU A 292 -1.28 0.46 -18.67
N GLN A 293 -2.59 0.43 -18.88
CA GLN A 293 -3.51 -0.47 -18.17
C GLN A 293 -3.25 -1.95 -18.50
N SER A 294 -3.09 -2.27 -19.78
CA SER A 294 -2.77 -3.64 -20.23
C SER A 294 -1.43 -4.11 -19.67
N GLN A 295 -0.40 -3.26 -19.72
CA GLN A 295 0.92 -3.50 -19.15
C GLN A 295 0.84 -3.77 -17.64
N ARG A 296 0.08 -2.97 -16.88
CA ARG A 296 -0.09 -3.17 -15.44
C ARG A 296 -0.65 -4.56 -15.14
N LYS A 297 -1.64 -5.01 -15.92
CA LYS A 297 -2.23 -6.35 -15.81
C LYS A 297 -1.19 -7.42 -16.15
N SER A 298 -0.45 -7.27 -17.24
CA SER A 298 0.60 -8.20 -17.65
C SER A 298 1.70 -8.35 -16.59
N LEU A 299 2.23 -7.24 -16.07
CA LEU A 299 3.28 -7.26 -15.04
C LEU A 299 2.79 -7.89 -13.73
N PHE A 300 1.54 -7.61 -13.32
CA PHE A 300 0.93 -8.28 -12.17
C PHE A 300 0.98 -9.81 -12.33
N LEU A 301 0.60 -10.33 -13.49
CA LEU A 301 0.65 -11.76 -13.77
C LEU A 301 2.07 -12.30 -13.79
N GLN A 302 3.03 -11.58 -14.40
CA GLN A 302 4.43 -11.99 -14.42
C GLN A 302 5.02 -12.16 -13.02
N TYR A 303 4.65 -11.30 -12.05
CA TYR A 303 5.08 -11.48 -10.67
C TYR A 303 4.49 -12.74 -10.04
N TYR A 304 3.18 -12.98 -10.19
CA TYR A 304 2.54 -14.15 -9.59
C TYR A 304 2.86 -15.47 -10.30
N ARG A 305 3.19 -15.47 -11.59
CA ARG A 305 3.65 -16.65 -12.33
C ARG A 305 4.94 -17.23 -11.76
N GLN A 306 5.82 -16.39 -11.20
CA GLN A 306 7.05 -16.82 -10.52
C GLN A 306 6.79 -17.62 -9.23
N ILE A 307 5.57 -17.57 -8.69
CA ILE A 307 5.21 -18.26 -7.45
C ILE A 307 4.72 -19.68 -7.77
N PRO A 308 5.31 -20.75 -7.21
CA PRO A 308 4.78 -22.10 -7.38
C PRO A 308 3.33 -22.20 -6.88
N LEU A 309 2.45 -22.91 -7.60
CA LEU A 309 1.03 -23.01 -7.25
C LEU A 309 0.78 -23.50 -5.82
N VAL A 310 1.62 -24.41 -5.32
CA VAL A 310 1.55 -24.88 -3.92
C VAL A 310 1.79 -23.75 -2.92
N VAL A 311 2.73 -22.86 -3.20
CA VAL A 311 3.01 -21.68 -2.36
C VAL A 311 1.87 -20.66 -2.49
N LEU A 312 1.35 -20.46 -3.71
CA LEU A 312 0.26 -19.52 -3.96
C LEU A 312 -1.05 -19.96 -3.28
N ARG A 313 -1.37 -21.27 -3.24
CA ARG A 313 -2.52 -21.80 -2.49
C ARG A 313 -2.37 -21.55 -0.98
N LYS A 314 -1.18 -21.78 -0.41
CA LYS A 314 -0.90 -21.46 1.01
C LYS A 314 -1.07 -19.96 1.30
N LEU A 315 -0.66 -19.09 0.37
CA LEU A 315 -0.91 -17.66 0.49
C LEU A 315 -2.42 -17.36 0.46
N ALA A 316 -3.16 -17.99 -0.44
CA ALA A 316 -4.62 -17.84 -0.53
C ALA A 316 -5.32 -18.24 0.78
N ASP A 317 -4.85 -19.31 1.43
CA ASP A 317 -5.39 -19.78 2.72
C ASP A 317 -5.11 -18.77 3.85
N VAL A 318 -3.89 -18.21 3.89
CA VAL A 318 -3.49 -17.17 4.86
C VAL A 318 -4.40 -15.94 4.78
N PHE A 319 -4.88 -15.58 3.59
CA PHE A 319 -5.78 -14.45 3.35
C PHE A 319 -7.26 -14.84 3.23
N LYS A 320 -7.64 -16.09 3.51
CA LYS A 320 -9.01 -16.58 3.31
C LYS A 320 -10.08 -15.66 3.93
N LYS A 321 -9.86 -15.18 5.16
CA LYS A 321 -10.80 -14.27 5.82
C LYS A 321 -10.97 -12.94 5.08
N ASP A 322 -9.93 -12.40 4.44
CA ASP A 322 -10.06 -11.19 3.61
C ASP A 322 -10.91 -11.49 2.36
N PHE A 323 -10.65 -12.59 1.66
CA PHE A 323 -11.43 -12.97 0.48
C PHE A 323 -12.91 -13.15 0.81
N ASP A 324 -13.21 -13.92 1.85
CA ASP A 324 -14.57 -14.20 2.30
C ASP A 324 -15.31 -12.95 2.77
N TYR A 325 -14.64 -12.10 3.57
CA TYR A 325 -15.29 -10.95 4.21
C TYR A 325 -15.50 -9.79 3.23
N PHE A 326 -14.55 -9.56 2.33
CA PHE A 326 -14.61 -8.47 1.36
C PHE A 326 -15.11 -8.93 -0.02
N GLY A 327 -15.48 -10.19 -0.22
CA GLY A 327 -16.07 -10.63 -1.49
C GLY A 327 -15.08 -10.63 -2.68
N TYR A 328 -13.81 -10.90 -2.42
CA TYR A 328 -12.81 -11.12 -3.48
C TYR A 328 -12.71 -12.61 -3.82
N ASP A 329 -12.38 -12.93 -5.07
CA ASP A 329 -12.13 -14.32 -5.48
C ASP A 329 -10.82 -14.82 -4.88
N GLN A 330 -10.89 -15.90 -4.08
CA GLN A 330 -9.73 -16.53 -3.47
C GLN A 330 -8.84 -17.24 -4.51
N PHE A 331 -9.43 -17.82 -5.56
CA PHE A 331 -8.76 -18.64 -6.56
C PHE A 331 -9.02 -18.15 -7.99
N PRO A 332 -8.69 -16.88 -8.32
CA PRO A 332 -9.01 -16.31 -9.62
C PRO A 332 -8.30 -17.08 -10.73
N ASP A 333 -9.06 -17.45 -11.76
CA ASP A 333 -8.59 -18.24 -12.90
C ASP A 333 -7.29 -17.69 -13.49
N ILE A 334 -7.18 -16.36 -13.58
CA ILE A 334 -6.01 -15.67 -14.14
C ILE A 334 -4.69 -15.97 -13.40
N LEU A 335 -4.74 -16.43 -12.14
CA LEU A 335 -3.57 -16.81 -11.34
C LEU A 335 -3.41 -18.32 -11.20
N PHE A 336 -4.52 -19.07 -11.13
CA PHE A 336 -4.53 -20.48 -10.76
C PHE A 336 -4.73 -21.45 -11.94
N LYS A 337 -5.33 -21.02 -13.06
CA LYS A 337 -5.39 -21.79 -14.30
C LYS A 337 -4.19 -21.43 -15.18
N ARG A 338 -3.06 -22.10 -14.94
CA ARG A 338 -1.87 -22.01 -15.81
C ARG A 338 -2.00 -23.06 -16.89
N THR A 339 -2.03 -22.67 -18.16
CA THR A 339 -1.89 -23.62 -19.27
C THR A 339 -0.43 -24.05 -19.35
N ASN A 340 -0.16 -25.27 -19.87
CA ASN A 340 1.21 -25.78 -20.03
C ASN A 340 2.04 -25.02 -21.08
N GLU A 341 1.50 -23.95 -21.68
CA GLU A 341 2.12 -23.14 -22.73
C GLU A 341 2.54 -21.73 -22.23
N ASP A 342 2.41 -21.45 -20.93
CA ASP A 342 2.65 -20.11 -20.32
C ASP A 342 3.98 -19.95 -19.57
#